data_AF-A0A0D6L0T3-F1
#
_entry.id   AF-A0A0D6L0T3-F1
#
_cell.length_a   1.000
_cell.length_b   1.000
_cell.length_c   1.000
_cell.angle_alpha   90.00
_cell.angle_beta   90.00
_cell.angle_gamma   90.00
#
_symmetry.space_group_name_H-M   'P 1'
#
loop_
_entity.id
_entity.type
_entity.pdbx_description
1 polymer ?
#
loop_
_entity_poly.entity_id
_entity_poly.type
_entity_poly.pdbx_seq_one_letter_code
_entity_poly.pdbx_strand_id
1 'polypeptide(L)' 'MKTKTPTGRASKGSVTAILSNGRIQLRFHFAGKRHYISTGYPDTPQHWKLAQLKASEIEKDILCERFDPRI' A
#
# COMPACT_ATOMS: atom_id res chain seq x y z
N MET A 1 -18.14 -18.93 -20.95
CA MET A 1 -17.75 -17.71 -20.22
C MET A 1 -16.99 -18.13 -18.96
N LYS A 2 -15.66 -18.06 -18.96
CA LYS A 2 -14.84 -18.49 -17.80
C LYS A 2 -14.51 -17.25 -16.97
N THR A 3 -15.08 -17.19 -15.77
CA THR A 3 -14.86 -16.17 -14.75
C THR A 3 -13.38 -16.14 -14.38
N LYS A 4 -12.69 -15.06 -14.78
CA LYS A 4 -11.33 -14.77 -14.31
C LYS A 4 -11.45 -14.27 -12.88
N THR A 5 -11.45 -15.18 -11.91
CA THR A 5 -10.99 -14.85 -10.56
C THR A 5 -9.48 -14.64 -10.71
N PRO A 6 -8.92 -13.42 -10.58
CA PRO A 6 -7.49 -13.31 -10.38
C PRO A 6 -7.24 -13.88 -8.99
N THR A 7 -6.82 -15.14 -8.95
CA THR A 7 -6.23 -15.78 -7.78
C THR A 7 -5.33 -14.76 -7.12
N GLY A 8 -5.79 -14.28 -5.95
CA GLY A 8 -5.19 -13.23 -5.14
C GLY A 8 -3.82 -13.66 -4.64
N ARG A 9 -2.85 -13.67 -5.54
CA ARG A 9 -1.45 -13.52 -5.21
C ARG A 9 -1.32 -12.03 -4.95
N ALA A 10 -1.62 -11.59 -3.73
CA ALA A 10 -1.05 -10.33 -3.26
C ALA A 10 0.45 -10.52 -3.39
N SER A 11 1.01 -10.11 -4.53
CA SER A 11 2.44 -10.05 -4.79
C SER A 11 3.05 -9.47 -3.54
N LYS A 12 3.98 -10.19 -2.91
CA LYS A 12 4.68 -9.77 -1.68
C LYS A 12 4.91 -8.25 -1.76
N GLY A 13 4.10 -7.43 -1.08
CA GLY A 13 4.21 -5.97 -1.14
C GLY A 13 3.11 -5.12 -1.77
N SER A 14 1.92 -5.63 -2.13
CA SER A 14 0.85 -4.72 -2.61
C SER A 14 0.44 -3.70 -1.55
N VAL A 15 0.64 -2.41 -1.87
CA VAL A 15 0.26 -1.27 -1.02
C VAL A 15 -0.98 -0.59 -1.56
N THR A 16 -2.00 -0.43 -0.71
CA THR A 16 -3.26 0.21 -1.07
C THR A 16 -3.46 1.46 -0.24
N ALA A 17 -3.71 2.59 -0.90
CA ALA A 17 -4.18 3.79 -0.23
C ALA A 17 -5.68 3.65 0.09
N ILE A 18 -6.04 3.83 1.35
CA ILE A 18 -7.41 3.85 1.87
C ILE A 18 -7.68 5.20 2.53
N LEU A 19 -8.94 5.60 2.53
CA LEU A 19 -9.38 6.74 3.33
C LEU A 19 -9.88 6.26 4.69
N SER A 20 -9.48 6.94 5.75
CA SER A 20 -9.92 6.67 7.12
C SER A 20 -10.06 7.99 7.86
N ASN A 21 -11.27 8.30 8.32
CA ASN A 21 -11.60 9.55 9.03
C ASN A 21 -11.11 10.82 8.31
N GLY A 22 -11.28 10.90 6.99
CA GLY A 22 -10.86 12.05 6.17
C GLY A 22 -9.35 12.16 5.95
N ARG A 23 -8.59 11.12 6.32
CA ARG A 23 -7.15 11.04 6.12
C ARG A 23 -6.79 9.84 5.26
N ILE A 24 -5.76 10.01 4.45
CA ILE A 24 -5.24 8.92 3.63
C ILE A 24 -4.31 8.04 4.49
N GLN A 25 -4.49 6.73 4.39
CA GLN A 25 -3.65 5.73 5.02
C GLN A 25 -3.22 4.70 3.98
N LEU A 26 -1.99 4.23 4.07
CA LEU A 26 -1.47 3.15 3.25
C LEU A 26 -1.60 1.85 4.03
N ARG A 27 -2.30 0.88 3.46
CA ARG A 27 -2.47 -0.47 4.00
C ARG A 27 -1.75 -1.46 3.11
N PHE A 28 -0.86 -2.25 3.69
CA PHE A 28 -0.16 -3.30 2.95
C PHE A 28 0.14 -4.51 3.82
N HIS A 29 0.46 -5.62 3.16
CA HIS A 29 0.91 -6.85 3.81
C HIS A 29 2.38 -7.07 3.46
N PHE A 30 3.23 -7.12 4.49
CA PHE A 30 4.66 -7.39 4.36
C PHE A 30 5.11 -8.41 5.40
N ALA A 31 5.97 -9.34 5.02
CA ALA A 31 6.53 -10.38 5.90
C ALA A 31 5.47 -11.15 6.74
N GLY A 32 4.27 -11.38 6.18
CA GLY A 32 3.17 -12.06 6.87
C GLY A 32 2.41 -11.19 7.88
N LYS A 33 2.76 -9.91 8.03
CA LYS A 33 2.09 -8.95 8.92
C LYS A 33 1.36 -7.86 8.13
N ARG A 34 0.30 -7.33 8.73
CA ARG A 34 -0.45 -6.16 8.21
C ARG A 34 0.18 -4.89 8.74
N HIS A 35 0.57 -4.02 7.83
CA HIS A 35 1.12 -2.70 8.15
C HIS A 35 0.17 -1.61 7.68
N TYR A 36 0.04 -0.60 8.54
CA TYR A 36 -0.74 0.60 8.31
C TYR A 36 0.20 1.79 8.46
N ILE A 37 0.33 2.60 7.42
CA ILE A 37 1.10 3.83 7.44
C ILE A 37 0.12 4.98 7.22
N SER A 38 -0.15 5.75 8.27
CA SER A 38 -0.88 7.01 8.13
C SER A 38 0.01 8.01 7.40
N THR A 39 -0.41 8.47 6.22
CA THR A 39 0.34 9.52 5.50
C THR A 39 0.08 10.90 6.09
N GLY A 40 -0.97 11.04 6.91
CA GLY A 40 -1.39 12.32 7.48
C GLY A 40 -2.02 13.26 6.46
N TYR A 41 -2.15 12.83 5.20
CA TYR A 41 -2.71 13.67 4.17
C TYR A 41 -4.24 13.74 4.25
N PRO A 42 -4.83 14.92 4.01
CA PRO A 42 -6.27 15.06 3.89
C PRO A 42 -6.79 14.42 2.59
N ASP A 43 -8.09 14.15 2.55
CA ASP A 43 -8.79 13.66 1.36
C ASP A 43 -8.86 14.71 0.25
N THR A 44 -7.76 14.90 -0.49
CA THR A 44 -7.76 15.71 -1.70
C THR A 44 -7.11 14.97 -2.88
N PRO A 45 -7.50 15.26 -4.13
CA PRO A 45 -6.98 14.55 -5.30
C PRO A 45 -5.44 14.62 -5.44
N GLN A 46 -4.85 15.75 -5.06
CA GLN A 46 -3.39 15.93 -5.04
C GLN A 46 -2.72 15.02 -4.01
N HIS A 47 -3.28 14.95 -2.81
CA HIS A 47 -2.80 14.09 -1.74
C HIS A 47 -3.00 12.61 -2.02
N TRP A 48 -4.07 12.23 -2.73
CA TRP A 48 -4.26 10.88 -3.24
C TRP A 48 -3.15 10.48 -4.20
N LYS A 49 -2.75 11.39 -5.10
CA LYS A 49 -1.64 11.15 -6.01
C LYS A 49 -0.32 10.99 -5.27
N LEU A 50 -0.06 11.82 -4.25
CA LEU A 50 1.11 11.69 -3.37
C LEU A 50 1.10 10.39 -2.57
N ALA A 51 -0.06 9.99 -2.04
CA ALA A 51 -0.20 8.74 -1.31
C ALA A 51 0.02 7.52 -2.22
N GLN A 52 -0.50 7.54 -3.45
CA GLN A 52 -0.24 6.49 -4.44
C GLN A 52 1.24 6.44 -4.84
N LEU A 53 1.90 7.58 -5.06
CA LEU A 53 3.34 7.60 -5.32
C LEU A 53 4.13 6.96 -4.17
N LYS A 54 3.79 7.33 -2.93
CA LYS A 54 4.41 6.76 -1.74
C LYS A 54 4.10 5.27 -1.57
N ALA A 55 2.88 4.85 -1.95
CA ALA A 55 2.50 3.45 -2.00
C ALA A 55 3.35 2.67 -3.01
N SER A 56 3.58 3.22 -4.20
CA SER A 56 4.46 2.62 -5.21
C SER A 56 5.93 2.58 -4.77
N GLU A 57 6.41 3.59 -4.04
CA GLU A 57 7.76 3.54 -3.45
C GLU A 57 7.87 2.38 -2.45
N ILE A 58 6.91 2.25 -1.53
CA ILE A 58 6.89 1.16 -0.55
C ILE A 58 6.74 -0.20 -1.24
N GLU A 59 5.88 -0.31 -2.26
CA GLU A 59 5.74 -1.53 -3.06
C GLU A 59 7.07 -1.91 -3.72
N LYS A 60 7.81 -0.92 -4.26
CA LYS A 60 9.13 -1.14 -4.84
C LYS A 60 10.17 -1.57 -3.80
N ASP A 61 10.19 -0.96 -2.63
CA ASP A 61 11.10 -1.31 -1.53
C ASP A 61 10.83 -2.71 -0.97
N ILE A 62 9.55 -3.09 -0.88
CA ILE A 62 9.15 -4.45 -0.52
C ILE A 62 9.57 -5.45 -1.58
N LEU A 63 9.37 -5.12 -2.87
CA LEU A 63 9.76 -5.98 -3.98
C LEU A 63 11.29 -6.20 -4.03
N CYS A 64 12.07 -5.17 -3.70
CA CYS A 64 13.52 -5.25 -3.61
C CYS A 64 14.03 -6.00 -2.35
N GLU A 65 13.15 -6.56 -1.50
CA GLU A 65 13.49 -7.17 -0.21
C GLU A 65 14.37 -6.27 0.69
N ARG A 66 14.39 -4.96 0.41
CA ARG A 66 15.20 -3.95 1.08
C ARG A 66 14.40 -3.18 2.14
N PHE A 67 13.10 -3.45 2.22
CA PHE A 67 12.27 -3.01 3.33
C PHE A 67 12.71 -3.77 4.59
N ASP A 68 13.73 -3.25 5.26
CA ASP A 68 14.17 -3.74 6.56
C ASP A 68 13.26 -3.12 7.62
N PRO A 69 12.35 -3.88 8.26
CA PRO A 69 11.49 -3.38 9.31
C PRO A 69 12.24 -3.16 10.64
N ARG A 70 13.57 -3.36 10.65
CA ARG A 70 14.43 -3.08 11.81
C ARG A 70 14.78 -1.60 11.85
N ILE A 71 13.85 -0.80 12.37
CA ILE A 71 14.20 0.44 13.09
C ILE A 71 14.06 0.13 14.57
#